data_AF-A0A5B7GTZ4-F1
#
_entry.id   AF-A0A5B7GTZ4-F1
#
_cell.length_a   1.000
_cell.length_b   1.000
_cell.length_c   1.000
_cell.angle_alpha   90.00
_cell.angle_beta   90.00
_cell.angle_gamma   90.00
#
_symmetry.space_group_name_H-M   'P 1'
#
loop_
_entity.id
_entity.type
_entity.pdbx_description
1 polymer ?
#
loop_
_entity_poly.entity_id
_entity_poly.type
_entity_poly.pdbx_seq_one_letter_code
_entity_poly.pdbx_strand_id
1 'polypeptide(L)'
;MDDNVFQVYVATTLFATSAVALISATKKRRRYWVKLWMARKHKSVFNNLLKEMCLEDRQRFYDYHRMSWENFSELLQVVSPFIKKQDTKMRKAVSPAQRLSITLRYLATGL
;
A
#
# COMPACT_ATOMS: atom_id res chain seq x y z
N MET A 1 -44.44 -22.37 26.20
CA MET A 1 -43.34 -21.76 25.44
C MET A 1 -43.94 -21.40 24.10
N ASP A 2 -44.05 -20.11 23.81
CA ASP A 2 -44.99 -19.62 22.81
C ASP A 2 -44.44 -19.86 21.40
N ASP A 3 -45.18 -20.62 20.59
CA ASP A 3 -44.84 -20.97 19.20
C ASP A 3 -44.57 -19.74 18.32
N ASN A 4 -45.15 -18.60 18.69
CA ASN A 4 -44.92 -17.30 18.05
C ASN A 4 -43.48 -16.79 18.21
N VAL A 5 -42.84 -17.04 19.36
CA VAL A 5 -41.45 -16.61 19.59
C VAL A 5 -40.50 -17.42 18.73
N PHE A 6 -40.75 -18.73 18.60
CA PHE A 6 -39.96 -19.60 17.74
C PHE A 6 -40.09 -19.19 16.25
N GLN A 7 -41.30 -18.88 15.80
CA GLN A 7 -41.57 -18.37 14.45
C GLN A 7 -40.81 -17.06 14.16
N VAL A 8 -40.79 -16.11 15.10
CA VAL A 8 -40.08 -14.83 14.94
C VAL A 8 -38.56 -15.00 14.84
N TYR A 9 -37.98 -15.91 15.63
CA TYR A 9 -36.54 -16.22 15.55
C TYR A 9 -36.15 -16.87 14.23
N VAL A 10 -36.96 -17.80 13.71
CA VAL A 10 -36.74 -18.41 12.41
C VAL A 10 -36.82 -17.38 11.28
N ALA A 11 -37.82 -16.48 11.33
CA ALA A 11 -37.98 -15.44 10.30
C ALA A 11 -36.81 -14.45 10.26
N THR A 12 -36.31 -14.02 11.42
CA THR A 12 -35.20 -13.04 11.50
C THR A 12 -33.87 -13.63 11.00
N THR A 13 -33.59 -14.89 11.30
CA THR A 13 -32.37 -15.58 10.83
C THR A 13 -32.40 -15.83 9.31
N LEU A 14 -33.56 -16.19 8.74
CA LEU A 14 -33.74 -16.32 7.29
C LEU A 14 -33.61 -14.96 6.57
N PHE A 15 -34.14 -13.89 7.17
CA PHE A 15 -34.01 -12.55 6.60
C PHE A 15 -32.55 -12.06 6.66
N ALA A 16 -31.86 -12.26 7.78
CA ALA A 16 -30.45 -11.88 7.94
C ALA A 16 -29.53 -12.64 6.97
N THR A 17 -29.74 -13.95 6.80
CA THR A 17 -28.93 -14.76 5.87
C THR A 17 -29.17 -14.41 4.41
N SER A 18 -30.43 -14.16 4.00
CA SER A 18 -30.73 -13.71 2.64
C SER A 18 -30.18 -12.31 2.36
N ALA A 19 -30.25 -11.39 3.33
CA ALA A 19 -29.66 -10.05 3.23
C ALA A 19 -28.13 -10.12 3.07
N VAL A 20 -27.44 -10.97 3.85
CA VAL A 20 -26.00 -11.20 3.72
C VAL A 20 -25.65 -11.78 2.34
N ALA A 21 -26.43 -12.72 1.83
CA ALA A 21 -26.23 -13.30 0.50
C ALA A 21 -26.38 -12.24 -0.61
N LEU A 22 -27.41 -11.40 -0.55
CA LEU A 22 -27.63 -10.29 -1.48
C LEU A 22 -26.49 -9.25 -1.44
N ILE A 23 -26.01 -8.88 -0.25
CA ILE A 23 -24.88 -7.96 -0.08
C ILE A 23 -23.59 -8.56 -0.67
N SER A 24 -23.38 -9.86 -0.54
CA SER A 24 -22.22 -10.54 -1.12
C SER A 24 -22.27 -10.60 -2.65
N ALA A 25 -23.47 -10.72 -3.23
CA ALA A 25 -23.69 -10.81 -4.68
C ALA A 25 -23.46 -9.47 -5.41
N THR A 26 -23.65 -8.34 -4.73
CA THR A 26 -23.48 -7.00 -5.32
C THR A 26 -22.02 -6.53 -5.38
N LYS A 27 -21.10 -7.17 -4.66
CA LYS A 27 -19.68 -6.81 -4.72
C LYS A 27 -19.07 -7.23 -6.05
N LYS A 28 -18.81 -6.25 -6.94
CA LYS A 28 -17.97 -6.45 -8.13
C LYS A 28 -16.65 -7.12 -7.73
N ARG A 29 -16.42 -8.33 -8.23
CA ARG A 29 -15.13 -9.01 -8.06
C ARG A 29 -14.03 -8.15 -8.66
N ARG A 30 -13.01 -7.82 -7.86
CA ARG A 30 -11.79 -7.18 -8.40
C ARG A 30 -11.20 -8.11 -9.46
N ARG A 31 -11.11 -7.64 -10.72
CA ARG A 31 -10.51 -8.42 -11.83
C ARG A 31 -9.04 -8.77 -11.58
N TYR A 32 -8.33 -7.93 -10.84
CA TYR A 32 -6.94 -8.11 -10.46
C TYR A 32 -6.71 -7.50 -9.08
N TRP A 33 -5.94 -8.17 -8.22
CA TRP A 33 -5.51 -7.63 -6.93
C TRP A 33 -4.39 -6.60 -7.10
N VAL A 34 -3.46 -6.86 -8.03
CA VAL A 34 -2.39 -5.96 -8.47
C VAL A 34 -2.36 -6.00 -9.99
N LYS A 35 -2.21 -4.85 -10.65
CA LYS A 35 -2.04 -4.78 -12.11
C LYS A 35 -0.77 -5.52 -12.54
N LEU A 36 -0.78 -6.25 -13.65
CA LEU A 36 0.38 -7.01 -14.13
C LEU A 36 1.66 -6.16 -14.27
N TRP A 37 1.54 -4.91 -14.70
CA TRP A 37 2.69 -4.01 -14.82
C TRP A 37 3.29 -3.61 -13.47
N MET A 38 2.48 -3.50 -12.41
CA MET A 38 2.97 -3.24 -11.04
C MET A 38 3.61 -4.49 -10.41
N ALA A 39 3.29 -5.68 -10.89
CA ALA A 39 3.94 -6.92 -10.43
C ALA A 39 5.42 -7.00 -10.88
N ARG A 40 5.81 -6.23 -11.90
CA ARG A 40 7.18 -6.17 -12.45
C ARG A 40 8.09 -5.29 -11.58
N LYS A 41 8.45 -5.73 -10.37
CA LYS A 41 9.28 -4.95 -9.43
C LYS A 41 10.66 -4.53 -9.98
N HIS A 42 11.22 -5.28 -10.92
CA HIS A 42 12.50 -4.94 -11.59
C HIS A 42 12.38 -3.74 -12.54
N LYS A 43 11.16 -3.34 -12.93
CA LYS A 43 10.90 -2.12 -13.71
C LYS A 43 10.36 -0.98 -12.83
N SER A 44 10.44 -1.13 -11.51
CA SER A 44 10.00 -0.08 -10.60
C SER A 44 10.86 1.15 -10.80
N VAL A 45 10.22 2.30 -11.05
CA VAL A 45 10.88 3.60 -11.17
C VAL A 45 11.87 3.81 -10.05
N PHE A 46 11.49 3.52 -8.79
CA PHE A 46 12.40 3.66 -7.66
C PHE A 46 13.70 2.85 -7.80
N ASN A 47 13.63 1.58 -8.22
CA ASN A 47 14.80 0.70 -8.20
C ASN A 47 15.81 1.07 -9.29
N ASN A 48 15.32 1.57 -10.43
CA ASN A 48 16.16 1.93 -11.56
C ASN A 48 16.60 3.39 -11.43
N LEU A 49 15.64 4.31 -11.24
CA LEU A 49 15.89 5.74 -11.19
C LEU A 49 16.79 6.16 -10.03
N LEU A 50 16.55 5.67 -8.81
CA LEU A 50 17.45 6.05 -7.69
C LEU A 50 18.81 5.42 -7.80
N LYS A 51 18.89 4.20 -8.35
CA LYS A 51 20.17 3.54 -8.52
C LYS A 51 21.01 4.28 -9.56
N GLU A 52 20.40 4.70 -10.66
CA GLU A 52 21.02 5.54 -11.68
C GLU A 52 21.40 6.92 -11.11
N MET A 53 20.49 7.62 -10.44
CA MET A 53 20.77 8.94 -9.85
C MET A 53 21.85 8.89 -8.77
N CYS A 54 21.88 7.85 -7.93
CA CYS A 54 22.87 7.74 -6.86
C CYS A 54 24.29 7.41 -7.40
N LEU A 55 24.39 6.76 -8.55
CA LEU A 55 25.66 6.36 -9.15
C LEU A 55 26.22 7.40 -10.13
N GLU A 56 25.34 8.06 -10.90
CA GLU A 56 25.74 8.89 -12.02
C GLU A 56 25.69 10.40 -11.70
N ASP A 57 24.79 10.86 -10.82
CA ASP A 57 24.54 12.30 -10.66
C ASP A 57 23.97 12.71 -9.29
N ARG A 58 24.87 13.14 -8.39
CA ARG A 58 24.50 13.69 -7.08
C ARG A 58 23.64 14.95 -7.18
N GLN A 59 23.82 15.76 -8.23
CA GLN A 59 23.07 17.00 -8.41
C GLN A 59 21.61 16.69 -8.73
N ARG A 60 21.35 15.75 -9.64
CA ARG A 60 19.99 15.27 -9.92
C ARG A 60 19.31 14.68 -8.70
N PHE A 61 20.04 13.93 -7.87
CA PHE A 61 19.48 13.41 -6.62
C PHE A 61 19.00 14.56 -5.71
N TYR A 62 19.84 15.60 -5.58
CA TYR A 62 19.52 16.80 -4.81
C TYR A 62 18.31 17.52 -5.38
N ASP A 63 18.25 17.76 -6.70
CA ASP A 63 17.12 18.43 -7.33
C ASP A 63 15.81 17.62 -7.20
N TYR A 64 15.92 16.28 -7.22
CA TYR A 64 14.77 15.40 -7.12
C TYR A 64 14.12 15.41 -5.73
N HIS A 65 14.93 15.42 -4.66
CA HIS A 65 14.46 15.34 -3.26
C HIS A 65 14.58 16.65 -2.47
N ARG A 66 15.24 17.68 -3.04
CA ARG A 66 15.71 18.90 -2.36
C ARG A 66 16.58 18.59 -1.13
N MET A 67 17.34 17.50 -1.19
CA MET A 67 18.13 16.96 -0.08
C MET A 67 19.33 16.18 -0.61
N SER A 68 20.49 16.30 0.05
CA SER A 68 21.68 15.51 -0.30
C SER A 68 21.47 14.02 0.02
N TRP A 69 22.26 13.16 -0.64
CA TRP A 69 22.22 11.72 -0.37
C TRP A 69 22.62 11.39 1.07
N GLU A 70 23.60 12.11 1.60
CA GLU A 70 24.10 11.95 2.97
C GLU A 70 22.98 12.20 3.99
N ASN A 71 22.28 13.32 3.86
CA ASN A 71 21.15 13.67 4.73
C ASN A 71 19.98 12.69 4.53
N PHE A 72 19.73 12.24 3.30
CA PHE A 72 18.71 11.23 3.03
C PHE A 72 19.03 9.91 3.75
N SER A 73 20.29 9.46 3.70
CA SER A 73 20.76 8.23 4.34
C SER A 73 20.64 8.32 5.87
N GLU A 74 21.04 9.45 6.46
CA GLU A 74 20.90 9.70 7.90
C GLU A 74 19.43 9.72 8.32
N LEU A 75 18.60 10.49 7.61
CA LEU A 75 17.16 10.55 7.87
C LEU A 75 16.51 9.18 7.72
N LEU A 76 16.94 8.39 6.73
CA LEU A 76 16.45 7.04 6.54
C LEU A 76 16.78 6.16 7.74
N GLN A 77 17.97 6.25 8.33
CA GLN A 77 18.32 5.48 9.52
C GLN A 77 17.40 5.81 10.70
N VAL A 78 17.17 7.11 10.94
CA VAL A 78 16.30 7.58 12.03
C VAL A 78 14.85 7.18 11.82
N VAL A 79 14.33 7.33 10.60
CA VAL A 79 12.90 7.14 10.30
C VAL A 79 12.55 5.68 10.00
N SER A 80 13.51 4.88 9.52
CA SER A 80 13.32 3.47 9.17
C SER A 80 12.54 2.65 10.20
N PRO A 81 12.85 2.66 11.52
CA PRO A 81 12.08 1.88 12.50
C PRO A 81 10.60 2.26 12.56
N PHE A 82 10.24 3.51 12.27
CA PHE A 82 8.86 4.01 12.32
C PHE A 82 8.09 3.73 11.02
N ILE A 83 8.78 3.69 9.88
CA ILE A 83 8.13 3.50 8.56
C ILE A 83 8.32 2.09 8.00
N LYS A 84 9.06 1.20 8.67
CA LYS A 84 9.20 -0.19 8.24
C LYS A 84 7.87 -0.93 8.44
N LYS A 85 7.40 -1.56 7.37
CA LYS A 85 6.26 -2.48 7.40
C LYS A 85 6.75 -3.92 7.32
N GLN A 86 5.96 -4.82 7.90
CA GLN A 86 6.20 -6.25 7.82
C GLN A 86 5.76 -6.80 6.46
N ASP A 87 6.52 -7.78 5.97
CA ASP A 87 6.12 -8.56 4.81
C ASP A 87 4.94 -9.45 5.17
N THR A 88 3.98 -9.57 4.24
CA THR A 88 2.84 -10.48 4.38
C THR A 88 2.97 -11.62 3.39
N LYS A 89 2.27 -12.74 3.64
CA LYS A 89 2.20 -13.88 2.70
C LYS A 89 1.77 -13.47 1.29
N MET A 90 0.95 -12.41 1.20
CA MET A 90 0.39 -11.94 -0.08
C MET A 90 1.30 -10.94 -0.80
N ARG A 91 2.09 -10.14 -0.08
CA ARG A 91 2.96 -9.11 -0.67
C ARG A 91 4.09 -8.70 0.28
N LYS A 92 5.27 -8.54 -0.31
CA LYS A 92 6.40 -7.83 0.33
C LYS A 92 6.09 -6.34 0.49
N ALA A 93 6.35 -5.83 1.68
CA ALA A 93 6.24 -4.43 2.04
C ALA A 93 7.10 -3.56 1.11
N VAL A 94 6.69 -2.30 0.97
CA VAL A 94 7.48 -1.27 0.32
C VAL A 94 8.63 -0.93 1.28
N SER A 95 9.86 -0.89 0.77
CA SER A 95 11.03 -0.67 1.63
C SER A 95 10.96 0.71 2.29
N PRO A 96 11.55 0.90 3.48
CA PRO A 96 11.64 2.21 4.13
C PRO A 96 12.20 3.30 3.20
N ALA A 97 13.25 3.00 2.45
CA ALA A 97 13.86 3.92 1.48
C ALA A 97 12.87 4.34 0.38
N GLN A 98 12.07 3.38 -0.13
CA GLN A 98 10.99 3.64 -1.09
C GLN A 98 9.94 4.58 -0.55
N ARG A 99 9.51 4.34 0.68
CA ARG A 99 8.52 5.20 1.32
C ARG A 99 9.06 6.60 1.53
N LEU A 100 10.29 6.72 2.05
CA LEU A 100 10.91 8.01 2.30
C LEU A 100 11.11 8.82 1.02
N SER A 101 11.64 8.21 -0.04
CA SER A 101 11.85 8.90 -1.33
C SER A 101 10.55 9.41 -1.94
N ILE A 102 9.47 8.60 -1.93
CA ILE A 102 8.16 9.04 -2.43
C ILE A 102 7.62 10.22 -1.61
N THR A 103 7.73 10.14 -0.28
CA THR A 103 7.29 11.23 0.60
C THR A 103 8.08 12.51 0.35
N LEU A 104 9.41 12.43 0.31
CA LEU A 104 10.26 13.59 0.05
C LEU A 104 10.00 14.18 -1.33
N ARG A 105 9.80 13.33 -2.35
CA ARG A 105 9.43 13.81 -3.69
C ARG A 105 8.12 14.60 -3.66
N TYR A 106 7.10 14.07 -2.98
CA TYR A 106 5.82 14.73 -2.81
C TYR A 106 5.97 16.10 -2.12
N LEU A 107 6.70 16.12 -0.99
CA LEU A 107 6.98 17.36 -0.24
C LEU A 107 7.81 18.37 -1.04
N ALA A 108 8.79 17.92 -1.83
CA ALA A 108 9.62 18.77 -2.67
C ALA A 108 8.85 19.40 -3.84
N THR A 109 7.78 18.75 -4.32
CA THR A 109 6.94 19.28 -5.40
C THR A 109 5.87 20.26 -4.95
N GLY A 110 5.54 20.32 -3.65
CA GLY A 110 4.51 21.21 -3.12
C GLY A 110 3.09 20.94 -3.63
N LEU A 111 2.81 19.70 -4.06
CA LEU A 111 1.50 19.24 -4.54
C LEU A 111 0.57 18.79 -3.41
#